data_AF-A0A9R1I7U5-F1
#
_entry.id   AF-A0A9R1I7U5-F1
#
_cell.length_a   1.000
_cell.length_b   1.000
_cell.length_c   1.000
_cell.angle_alpha   90.00
_cell.angle_beta   90.00
_cell.angle_gamma   90.00
#
_symmetry.space_group_name_H-M   'P 1'
#
loop_
_entity.id
_entity.type
_entity.pdbx_description
1 polymer ?
#
loop_
_entity_poly.entity_id
_entity_poly.type
_entity_poly.pdbx_seq_one_letter_code
_entity_poly.pdbx_strand_id
1 'polypeptide(L)'
;MDSDDVWDKYVEASKEIKSYKTKVIKNWDSICIVYSKDHANGKGAKTGADIAVEPLEEPIEVSPEVTPKRQRTGDAILCMLGDMKRDLVDAFKTTEPIPLPKVTTPAEILDALRLIPDLAEQDMLRWYGKLVLNDRLFQALKELPITMRKTWLLMLP
;
A
#
# COMPACT_ATOMS: atom_id res chain seq x y z
N MET A 1 -16.16 16.47 -16.90
CA MET A 1 -17.13 15.39 -16.66
C MET A 1 -17.19 15.19 -15.17
N ASP A 2 -18.33 15.44 -14.55
CA ASP A 2 -18.46 15.32 -13.09
C ASP A 2 -18.31 13.86 -12.67
N SER A 3 -17.44 13.63 -11.69
CA SER A 3 -17.07 12.31 -11.19
C SER A 3 -18.29 11.49 -10.72
N ASP A 4 -19.37 12.18 -10.32
CA ASP A 4 -20.61 11.55 -9.88
C ASP A 4 -21.43 10.96 -11.04
N ASP A 5 -21.46 11.60 -12.22
CA ASP A 5 -22.23 11.12 -13.38
C ASP A 5 -21.63 9.83 -13.98
N VAL A 6 -20.30 9.67 -13.86
CA VAL A 6 -19.59 8.44 -14.25
C VAL A 6 -19.90 7.31 -13.26
N TRP A 7 -19.96 7.62 -11.97
CA TRP A 7 -20.24 6.64 -10.93
C TRP A 7 -21.68 6.14 -10.98
N ASP A 8 -22.64 7.02 -11.22
CA ASP A 8 -24.07 6.66 -11.22
C ASP A 8 -24.42 5.74 -12.40
N LYS A 9 -23.84 5.99 -13.60
CA LYS A 9 -23.93 5.06 -14.75
C LYS A 9 -23.32 3.68 -14.44
N TYR A 10 -22.21 3.64 -13.71
CA TYR A 10 -21.52 2.39 -13.36
C TYR A 10 -22.28 1.59 -12.29
N VAL A 11 -22.94 2.28 -11.36
CA VAL A 11 -23.81 1.70 -10.34
C VAL A 11 -25.10 1.13 -10.93
N GLU A 12 -25.62 1.73 -12.00
CA GLU A 12 -26.82 1.24 -12.68
C GLU A 12 -26.59 -0.13 -13.35
N ALA A 13 -25.37 -0.39 -13.81
CA ALA A 13 -24.95 -1.66 -14.39
C ALA A 13 -24.72 -2.79 -13.36
N SER A 14 -24.55 -2.47 -12.06
CA SER A 14 -24.36 -3.50 -11.03
C SER A 14 -24.82 -3.05 -9.63
N LYS A 15 -25.89 -3.70 -9.14
CA LYS A 15 -26.47 -3.43 -7.82
C LYS A 15 -25.50 -3.70 -6.66
N GLU A 16 -24.53 -4.59 -6.82
CA GLU A 16 -23.56 -4.97 -5.78
C GLU A 16 -22.50 -3.87 -5.52
N ILE A 17 -22.26 -3.02 -6.53
CA ILE A 17 -21.24 -1.97 -6.50
C ILE A 17 -21.67 -0.79 -5.62
N LYS A 18 -22.98 -0.61 -5.40
CA LYS A 18 -23.54 0.39 -4.47
C LYS A 18 -22.90 0.31 -3.08
N SER A 19 -22.60 -0.90 -2.63
CA SER A 19 -22.00 -1.14 -1.31
C SER A 19 -20.57 -0.62 -1.16
N TYR A 20 -19.89 -0.28 -2.26
CA TYR A 20 -18.50 0.18 -2.26
C TYR A 20 -18.35 1.70 -2.28
N LYS A 21 -19.39 2.48 -2.62
CA LYS A 21 -19.32 3.96 -2.66
C LYS A 21 -18.95 4.56 -1.29
N THR A 22 -19.45 3.96 -0.22
CA THR A 22 -19.25 4.42 1.16
C THR A 22 -18.20 3.62 1.93
N LYS A 23 -17.58 2.62 1.30
CA LYS A 23 -16.53 1.83 1.95
C LYS A 23 -15.22 2.61 1.91
N VAL A 24 -14.65 2.84 3.09
CA VAL A 24 -13.29 3.37 3.23
C VAL A 24 -12.31 2.26 2.85
N ILE A 25 -11.64 2.43 1.71
CA ILE A 25 -10.56 1.53 1.27
C ILE A 25 -9.29 1.93 2.02
N LYS A 26 -8.90 1.10 3.02
CA LYS A 26 -7.63 1.30 3.72
C LYS A 26 -6.47 1.15 2.74
N ASN A 27 -5.40 1.91 2.95
CA ASN A 27 -4.20 1.89 2.10
C ASN A 27 -4.44 2.35 0.64
N TRP A 28 -5.48 3.15 0.41
CA TRP A 28 -5.79 3.74 -0.90
C TRP A 28 -4.58 4.41 -1.54
N ASP A 29 -3.82 5.21 -0.78
CA ASP A 29 -2.63 5.90 -1.28
C ASP A 29 -1.56 4.93 -1.82
N SER A 30 -1.29 3.83 -1.13
CA SER A 30 -0.34 2.83 -1.61
C SER A 30 -0.84 2.08 -2.84
N ILE A 31 -2.15 1.81 -2.90
CA ILE A 31 -2.77 1.22 -4.09
C ILE A 31 -2.62 2.18 -5.27
N CYS A 32 -2.85 3.49 -5.05
CA CYS A 32 -2.60 4.51 -6.05
C CYS A 32 -1.14 4.54 -6.47
N ILE A 33 -0.18 4.45 -5.56
CA ILE A 33 1.25 4.46 -5.91
C ILE A 33 1.62 3.29 -6.85
N VAL A 34 1.04 2.11 -6.65
CA VAL A 34 1.37 0.91 -7.44
C VAL A 34 0.59 0.81 -8.76
N TYR A 35 -0.69 1.18 -8.74
CA TYR A 35 -1.63 0.94 -9.84
C TYR A 35 -2.11 2.21 -10.57
N SER A 36 -1.81 3.40 -10.05
CA SER A 36 -2.14 4.62 -10.82
C SER A 36 -1.31 4.63 -12.08
N LYS A 37 -1.91 5.15 -13.14
CA LYS A 37 -1.26 5.28 -14.45
C LYS A 37 -0.01 6.16 -14.27
N ASP A 38 1.17 5.55 -14.34
CA ASP A 38 2.44 6.25 -14.25
C ASP A 38 2.47 7.37 -15.31
N HIS A 39 2.66 8.62 -14.85
CA HIS A 39 2.79 9.79 -15.72
C HIS A 39 4.26 10.07 -16.04
N ALA A 40 5.14 9.07 -15.94
CA ALA A 40 6.47 9.11 -16.51
C ALA A 40 6.34 9.37 -18.02
N ASN A 41 6.63 10.60 -18.44
CA ASN A 41 6.65 11.04 -19.83
C ASN A 41 8.07 10.96 -20.44
N GLY A 42 8.99 10.30 -19.74
CA GLY A 42 10.37 10.13 -20.18
C GLY A 42 10.48 9.17 -21.36
N LYS A 43 11.54 9.33 -22.14
CA LYS A 43 11.84 8.57 -23.39
C LYS A 43 11.99 7.04 -23.23
N GLY A 44 11.66 6.48 -22.07
CA GLY A 44 11.69 5.04 -21.77
C GLY A 44 10.49 4.53 -20.97
N ALA A 45 9.48 5.37 -20.73
CA ALA A 45 8.26 4.95 -20.05
C ALA A 45 7.41 4.10 -21.00
N LYS A 46 7.14 2.85 -20.62
CA LYS A 46 6.23 1.96 -21.34
C LYS A 46 5.03 1.69 -20.43
N THR A 47 3.84 2.05 -20.89
CA THR A 47 2.60 1.77 -20.17
C THR A 47 2.18 0.33 -20.44
N GLY A 48 1.51 -0.33 -19.49
CA GLY A 48 1.03 -1.71 -19.64
C GLY A 48 -0.01 -1.97 -20.76
N ALA A 49 -0.28 -0.98 -21.61
CA ALA A 49 -1.14 -1.10 -22.80
C ALA A 49 -0.38 -1.61 -24.05
N ASP A 50 0.95 -1.73 -24.01
CA ASP A 50 1.76 -2.17 -25.16
C ASP A 50 1.78 -3.70 -25.37
N ILE A 51 0.95 -4.46 -24.63
CA ILE A 51 0.77 -5.90 -24.84
C ILE A 51 -0.60 -6.14 -25.49
N ALA A 52 -0.78 -5.67 -26.71
CA ALA A 52 -1.74 -6.28 -27.64
C ALA A 52 -1.49 -5.78 -29.06
N VAL A 53 -1.50 -6.74 -29.98
CA VAL A 53 -1.51 -6.62 -31.45
C VAL A 53 -0.12 -6.61 -32.10
N GLU A 54 0.44 -7.81 -32.23
CA GLU A 54 1.22 -8.18 -33.41
C GLU A 54 0.26 -8.25 -34.62
N PRO A 55 0.64 -7.70 -35.79
CA PRO A 55 0.50 -8.47 -37.03
C PRO A 55 1.81 -8.59 -37.82
N LEU A 56 1.95 -9.78 -38.40
CA LEU A 56 3.02 -10.36 -39.20
C LEU A 56 3.31 -9.68 -40.56
N GLU A 57 4.47 -10.09 -41.12
CA GLU A 57 4.99 -10.07 -42.51
C GLU A 57 6.01 -8.94 -42.85
N GLU A 58 7.33 -9.13 -42.67
CA GLU A 58 8.36 -9.82 -43.54
C GLU A 58 8.90 -8.95 -44.70
N PRO A 59 10.06 -9.24 -45.35
CA PRO A 59 11.35 -9.86 -44.90
C PRO A 59 12.60 -9.20 -45.54
N ILE A 60 13.74 -9.00 -44.85
CA ILE A 60 15.06 -8.98 -45.55
C ILE A 60 16.17 -9.63 -44.69
N GLU A 61 16.86 -10.53 -45.38
CA GLU A 61 17.87 -11.52 -45.03
C GLU A 61 19.22 -11.07 -44.43
N VAL A 62 19.80 -12.03 -43.70
CA VAL A 62 21.22 -12.47 -43.63
C VAL A 62 22.22 -11.58 -42.87
N SER A 63 22.70 -12.08 -41.71
CA SER A 63 23.93 -12.91 -41.61
C SER A 63 24.25 -13.27 -40.15
N PRO A 64 24.85 -14.44 -39.83
CA PRO A 64 24.85 -15.01 -38.50
C PRO A 64 26.13 -14.68 -37.71
N GLU A 65 25.98 -14.25 -36.46
CA GLU A 65 27.05 -14.40 -35.47
C GLU A 65 26.46 -14.83 -34.12
N VAL A 66 26.92 -15.99 -33.68
CA VAL A 66 26.39 -16.77 -32.55
C VAL A 66 27.11 -16.33 -31.28
N THR A 67 26.36 -16.13 -30.18
CA THR A 67 26.66 -16.44 -28.75
C THR A 67 26.10 -15.37 -27.78
N PRO A 68 25.88 -15.66 -26.47
CA PRO A 68 25.15 -16.77 -25.86
C PRO A 68 23.98 -16.29 -24.96
N LYS A 69 22.99 -17.18 -24.79
CA LYS A 69 21.73 -17.05 -24.02
C LYS A 69 21.81 -16.24 -22.71
N ARG A 70 21.17 -15.05 -22.69
CA ARG A 70 20.52 -14.49 -21.49
C ARG A 70 19.08 -15.00 -21.40
N GLN A 71 18.89 -16.32 -21.28
CA GLN A 71 17.55 -16.90 -21.32
C GLN A 71 17.04 -17.44 -19.98
N ARG A 72 17.80 -17.29 -18.88
CA ARG A 72 17.46 -17.93 -17.58
C ARG A 72 16.81 -17.02 -16.53
N THR A 73 16.98 -15.71 -16.64
CA THR A 73 16.50 -14.76 -15.61
C THR A 73 15.02 -14.42 -15.77
N GLY A 74 14.51 -14.39 -17.00
CA GLY A 74 13.09 -14.07 -17.28
C GLY A 74 12.14 -15.12 -16.71
N ASP A 75 12.46 -16.40 -16.91
CA ASP A 75 11.64 -17.51 -16.42
C ASP A 75 11.58 -17.52 -14.88
N ALA A 76 12.70 -17.23 -14.20
CA ALA A 76 12.73 -17.12 -12.75
C ALA A 76 11.84 -15.98 -12.23
N ILE A 77 11.86 -14.81 -12.90
CA ILE A 77 10.99 -13.68 -12.56
C ILE A 77 9.52 -14.04 -12.78
N LEU A 78 9.21 -14.71 -13.88
CA LEU A 78 7.83 -15.12 -14.20
C LEU A 78 7.31 -16.17 -13.20
N CYS A 79 8.15 -17.13 -12.79
CA CYS A 79 7.82 -18.08 -11.73
C CYS A 79 7.54 -17.37 -10.40
N MET A 80 8.43 -16.48 -9.96
CA MET A 80 8.25 -15.73 -8.71
C MET A 80 6.97 -14.88 -8.72
N LEU A 81 6.62 -14.26 -9.86
CA LEU A 81 5.38 -13.52 -10.00
C LEU A 81 4.14 -14.43 -9.96
N GLY A 82 4.26 -15.63 -10.55
CA GLY A 82 3.21 -16.65 -10.53
C GLY A 82 2.98 -17.27 -9.15
N ASP A 83 4.02 -17.37 -8.33
CA ASP A 83 3.94 -17.81 -6.94
C ASP A 83 3.26 -16.72 -6.09
N MET A 84 3.72 -15.46 -6.19
CA MET A 84 3.11 -14.33 -5.49
C MET A 84 1.61 -14.16 -5.83
N LYS A 85 1.23 -14.35 -7.09
CA LYS A 85 -0.17 -14.30 -7.52
C LYS A 85 -1.00 -15.44 -6.89
N ARG A 86 -0.41 -16.64 -6.74
CA ARG A 86 -1.07 -17.77 -6.07
C ARG A 86 -1.25 -17.49 -4.59
N ASP A 87 -0.21 -17.02 -3.91
CA ASP A 87 -0.26 -16.68 -2.48
C ASP A 87 -1.35 -15.63 -2.18
N LEU A 88 -1.48 -14.63 -3.05
CA LEU A 88 -2.53 -13.61 -2.93
C LEU A 88 -3.94 -14.20 -3.17
N VAL A 89 -4.12 -15.05 -4.16
CA VAL A 89 -5.40 -15.72 -4.42
C VAL A 89 -5.78 -16.64 -3.27
N ASP A 90 -4.82 -17.41 -2.76
CA ASP A 90 -5.02 -18.29 -1.61
C ASP A 90 -5.35 -17.47 -0.37
N ALA A 91 -4.70 -16.33 -0.14
CA ALA A 91 -5.02 -15.41 0.96
C ALA A 91 -6.47 -14.86 0.90
N PHE A 92 -7.04 -14.68 -0.30
CA PHE A 92 -8.45 -14.30 -0.47
C PHE A 92 -9.42 -15.47 -0.31
N LYS A 93 -8.94 -16.71 -0.45
CA LYS A 93 -9.73 -17.95 -0.26
C LYS A 93 -9.65 -18.47 1.17
N THR A 94 -8.57 -18.19 1.88
CA THR A 94 -8.44 -18.47 3.30
C THR A 94 -9.42 -17.60 4.07
N THR A 95 -10.41 -18.25 4.67
CA THR A 95 -11.41 -17.65 5.57
C THR A 95 -10.84 -17.34 6.96
N GLU A 96 -9.56 -17.64 7.19
CA GLU A 96 -8.89 -17.25 8.42
C GLU A 96 -8.84 -15.72 8.50
N PRO A 97 -9.35 -15.10 9.58
CA PRO A 97 -9.25 -13.68 9.76
C PRO A 97 -7.77 -13.31 9.77
N ILE A 98 -7.30 -12.66 8.70
CA ILE A 98 -6.00 -12.00 8.68
C ILE A 98 -5.91 -11.21 9.98
N PRO A 99 -4.89 -11.42 10.84
CA PRO A 99 -4.74 -10.68 12.06
C PRO A 99 -4.79 -9.20 11.69
N LEU A 100 -5.89 -8.55 12.05
CA LEU A 100 -6.08 -7.14 11.75
C LEU A 100 -4.84 -6.44 12.31
N PRO A 101 -4.10 -5.66 11.50
CA PRO A 101 -3.07 -4.80 12.06
C PRO A 101 -3.75 -4.04 13.19
N LYS A 102 -3.20 -4.17 14.41
CA LYS A 102 -3.75 -3.53 15.61
C LYS A 102 -3.66 -2.03 15.38
N VAL A 103 -4.70 -1.46 14.78
CA VAL A 103 -4.77 -0.02 14.53
C VAL A 103 -4.95 0.61 15.90
N THR A 104 -3.91 1.28 16.38
CA THR A 104 -4.03 2.06 17.61
C THR A 104 -5.12 3.11 17.40
N THR A 105 -6.12 3.10 18.28
CA THR A 105 -7.18 4.10 18.23
C THR A 105 -6.70 5.41 18.87
N PRO A 106 -7.17 6.58 18.41
CA PRO A 106 -6.80 7.85 19.05
C PRO A 106 -7.13 7.89 20.55
N ALA A 107 -8.22 7.23 20.98
CA ALA A 107 -8.58 7.10 22.39
C ALA A 107 -7.52 6.34 23.20
N GLU A 108 -7.00 5.22 22.66
CA GLU A 108 -5.94 4.44 23.30
C GLU A 108 -4.66 5.28 23.48
N ILE A 109 -4.33 6.13 22.51
CA ILE A 109 -3.18 7.04 22.61
C ILE A 109 -3.36 8.03 23.75
N LEU A 110 -4.54 8.65 23.83
CA LEU A 110 -4.86 9.61 24.88
C LEU A 110 -4.80 8.98 26.28
N ASP A 111 -5.36 7.78 26.43
CA ASP A 111 -5.36 7.06 27.70
C ASP A 111 -3.94 6.65 28.11
N ALA A 112 -3.12 6.19 27.18
CA ALA A 112 -1.72 5.87 27.45
C ALA A 112 -0.90 7.10 27.87
N LEU A 113 -1.18 8.27 27.30
CA LEU A 113 -0.51 9.52 27.71
C LEU A 113 -0.95 9.98 29.10
N ARG A 114 -2.24 9.80 29.45
CA ARG A 114 -2.77 10.14 30.78
C ARG A 114 -2.16 9.29 31.90
N LEU A 115 -1.72 8.07 31.59
CA LEU A 115 -1.05 7.20 32.56
C LEU A 115 0.37 7.65 32.89
N ILE A 116 0.98 8.56 32.11
CA ILE A 116 2.34 9.03 32.34
C ILE A 116 2.34 10.03 33.51
N PRO A 117 3.06 9.75 34.61
CA PRO A 117 3.09 10.64 35.77
C PRO A 117 3.80 11.96 35.44
N ASP A 118 3.31 13.05 36.03
CA ASP A 118 3.84 14.41 35.92
C ASP A 118 4.02 14.94 34.48
N LEU A 119 3.28 14.40 33.50
CA LEU A 119 3.30 14.91 32.14
C LEU A 119 2.42 16.17 32.05
N ALA A 120 3.01 17.30 31.67
CA ALA A 120 2.27 18.55 31.52
C ALA A 120 1.23 18.42 30.40
N GLU A 121 0.08 19.08 30.55
CA GLU A 121 -1.01 19.04 29.57
C GLU A 121 -0.57 19.53 28.18
N GLN A 122 0.30 20.54 28.14
CA GLN A 122 0.89 21.03 26.89
C GLN A 122 1.72 19.95 26.17
N ASP A 123 2.54 19.20 26.92
CA ASP A 123 3.34 18.11 26.36
C ASP A 123 2.46 16.94 25.93
N MET A 124 1.40 16.64 26.69
CA MET A 124 0.40 15.64 26.33
C MET A 124 -0.25 15.97 24.98
N LEU A 125 -0.71 17.21 24.77
CA LEU A 125 -1.30 17.64 23.51
C LEU A 125 -0.30 17.63 22.36
N ARG A 126 0.94 18.09 22.62
CA ARG A 126 2.04 18.05 21.63
C ARG A 126 2.31 16.62 21.17
N TRP A 127 2.39 15.68 22.10
CA TRP A 127 2.70 14.28 21.80
C TRP A 127 1.51 13.53 21.23
N TYR A 128 0.29 13.84 21.64
CA TYR A 128 -0.93 13.27 21.06
C TYR A 128 -0.97 13.49 19.55
N GLY A 129 -0.72 14.72 19.08
CA GLY A 129 -0.66 15.01 17.64
C GLY A 129 0.41 14.22 16.89
N LYS A 130 1.60 14.05 17.48
CA LYS A 130 2.71 13.27 16.88
C LYS A 130 2.41 11.77 16.85
N LEU A 131 1.82 11.22 17.91
CA LEU A 131 1.58 9.79 18.08
C LEU A 131 0.39 9.30 17.24
N VAL A 132 -0.65 10.13 17.07
CA VAL A 132 -1.78 9.81 16.17
C VAL A 132 -1.31 9.62 14.72
N LEU A 133 -0.27 10.33 14.30
CA LEU A 133 0.31 10.22 12.95
C LEU A 133 1.39 9.15 12.83
N ASN A 134 1.84 8.55 13.94
CA ASN A 134 2.94 7.59 13.94
C ASN A 134 2.71 6.43 14.93
N ASP A 135 2.04 5.40 14.43
CA ASP A 135 1.73 4.18 15.20
C ASP A 135 3.00 3.51 15.75
N ARG A 136 4.08 3.47 14.96
CA ARG A 136 5.35 2.86 15.38
C ARG A 136 5.97 3.58 16.58
N LEU A 137 5.88 4.91 16.63
CA LEU A 137 6.35 5.70 17.76
C LEU A 137 5.50 5.42 19.00
N PHE A 138 4.19 5.25 18.84
CA PHE A 138 3.31 4.86 19.93
C PHE A 138 3.58 3.45 20.44
N GLN A 139 3.84 2.47 19.57
CA GLN A 139 4.25 1.14 20.02
C GLN A 139 5.57 1.20 20.81
N ALA A 140 6.56 1.95 20.33
CA ALA A 140 7.82 2.14 21.06
C ALA A 140 7.60 2.77 22.46
N LEU A 141 6.67 3.72 22.58
CA LEU A 141 6.27 4.28 23.88
C LEU A 141 5.70 3.21 24.82
N LYS A 142 4.88 2.28 24.30
CA LYS A 142 4.25 1.21 25.09
C LYS A 142 5.24 0.16 25.59
N GLU A 143 6.31 -0.11 24.84
CA GLU A 143 7.39 -1.02 25.25
C GLU A 143 8.23 -0.47 26.42
N LEU A 144 8.22 0.85 26.63
CA LEU A 144 8.99 1.47 27.71
C LEU A 144 8.29 1.34 29.07
N PRO A 145 9.06 1.14 30.16
CA PRO A 145 8.55 1.29 31.53
C PRO A 145 7.94 2.67 31.73
N ILE A 146 6.82 2.74 32.46
CA ILE A 146 6.04 3.98 32.59
C ILE A 146 6.84 5.16 33.18
N THR A 147 7.80 4.86 34.05
CA THR A 147 8.72 5.84 34.67
C THR A 147 9.66 6.50 33.66
N MET A 148 9.96 5.84 32.54
CA MET A 148 10.87 6.34 31.51
C MET A 148 10.15 7.08 30.40
N ARG A 149 8.84 6.86 30.23
CA ARG A 149 8.05 7.41 29.13
C ARG A 149 8.09 8.93 29.06
N LYS A 150 7.93 9.63 30.19
CA LYS A 150 8.03 11.09 30.23
C LYS A 150 9.39 11.57 29.74
N THR A 151 10.47 11.08 30.34
CA THR A 151 11.84 11.48 29.98
C THR A 151 12.14 11.19 28.52
N TRP A 152 11.73 10.02 28.03
CA TRP A 152 11.90 9.65 26.62
C TRP A 152 11.15 10.59 25.67
N LEU A 153 9.88 10.90 25.96
CA LEU A 153 9.12 11.88 25.19
C LEU A 153 9.79 13.26 25.21
N LEU A 154 10.34 13.71 26.33
CA LEU A 154 11.01 15.02 26.40
C LEU A 154 12.38 15.05 25.70
N MET A 155 13.03 13.91 25.49
CA MET A 155 14.29 13.81 24.74
C MET A 155 14.10 13.82 23.22
N LEU A 156 12.89 13.53 22.74
CA LEU A 156 12.60 13.45 21.31
C LEU A 156 12.33 14.86 20.73
N PRO A 157 12.92 15.18 19.56
CA PRO A 157 12.72 16.47 18.90
C PRO A 157 11.27 16.70 18.48
#